data_AF-A0A962QDS3-F1
#
_entry.id   AF-A0A962QDS3-F1
#
_cell.length_a   1.000
_cell.length_b   1.000
_cell.length_c   1.000
_cell.angle_alpha   90.00
_cell.angle_beta   90.00
_cell.angle_gamma   90.00
#
_symmetry.space_group_name_H-M   'P 1'
#
loop_
_entity.id
_entity.type
_entity.pdbx_description
1 polymer ?
#
loop_
_entity_poly.entity_id
_entity_poly.type
_entity_poly.pdbx_seq_one_letter_code
_entity_poly.pdbx_strand_id
1 'polypeptide(L)'
;QMKEHISLTGEQEAKIQALFATMKEKAIPLGNELIALEKNLNDSFADRTITDELLYQQLDAIANVRKELRYAHLVTHLMTPTILSPQQIEKYNQLRGYGSDDPCENIPAGHNAEMWKKHNGCE
;
A
#
# COMPACT_ATOMS: atom_id res chain seq x y z
N GLN A 1 -12.28 -3.97 3.94
CA GLN A 1 -12.99 -4.52 2.76
C GLN A 1 -12.82 -6.04 2.64
N MET A 2 -11.62 -6.63 2.78
CA MET A 2 -11.45 -8.09 2.65
C MET A 2 -11.97 -8.95 3.82
N LYS A 3 -12.09 -8.39 5.04
CA LYS A 3 -12.40 -9.16 6.27
C LYS A 3 -13.69 -9.98 6.18
N GLU A 4 -14.71 -9.46 5.49
CA GLU A 4 -16.06 -10.05 5.43
C GLU A 4 -16.10 -11.35 4.63
N HIS A 5 -15.05 -11.66 3.87
CA HIS A 5 -15.02 -12.77 2.92
C HIS A 5 -14.04 -13.89 3.32
N ILE A 6 -13.34 -13.75 4.45
CA ILE A 6 -12.28 -14.68 4.91
C ILE A 6 -12.76 -15.53 6.11
N SER A 7 -13.96 -15.26 6.66
CA SER A 7 -14.53 -15.99 7.82
C SER A 7 -13.54 -16.07 8.99
N LEU A 8 -13.12 -14.91 9.48
CA LEU A 8 -12.17 -14.78 10.58
C LEU A 8 -12.82 -15.17 11.92
N THR A 9 -12.04 -15.74 12.83
CA THR A 9 -12.44 -15.83 14.25
C THR A 9 -12.35 -14.45 14.92
N GLY A 10 -13.03 -14.27 16.05
CA GLY A 10 -12.94 -13.02 16.81
C GLY A 10 -11.51 -12.66 17.23
N GLU A 11 -10.68 -13.67 17.56
CA GLU A 11 -9.26 -13.46 17.89
C GLU A 11 -8.45 -13.01 16.66
N GLN A 12 -8.67 -13.63 15.51
CA GLN A 12 -8.01 -13.25 14.25
C GLN A 12 -8.41 -11.84 13.83
N GLU A 13 -9.69 -11.49 13.95
CA GLU A 13 -10.17 -10.15 13.67
C GLU A 13 -9.48 -9.11 14.57
N ALA A 14 -9.39 -9.36 15.89
CA ALA A 14 -8.71 -8.46 16.81
C ALA A 14 -7.23 -8.27 16.44
N LYS A 15 -6.50 -9.34 16.09
CA LYS A 15 -5.09 -9.27 15.66
C LYS A 15 -4.92 -8.47 14.36
N ILE A 16 -5.79 -8.69 13.37
CA ILE A 16 -5.77 -7.96 12.10
C ILE A 16 -6.10 -6.48 12.31
N GLN A 17 -7.07 -6.16 13.18
CA GLN A 17 -7.41 -4.78 13.52
C GLN A 17 -6.24 -4.06 14.21
N ALA A 18 -5.54 -4.72 15.15
CA ALA A 18 -4.37 -4.15 15.79
C ALA A 18 -3.21 -3.91 14.80
N LEU A 19 -2.98 -4.85 13.88
CA LEU A 19 -1.98 -4.70 12.82
C LEU A 19 -2.33 -3.52 11.89
N PHE A 20 -3.61 -3.39 11.52
CA PHE A 20 -4.10 -2.27 10.71
C PHE A 20 -3.96 -0.92 11.43
N ALA A 21 -4.30 -0.85 12.72
CA ALA A 21 -4.14 0.35 13.51
C ALA A 21 -2.68 0.80 13.57
N THR A 22 -1.76 -0.13 13.82
CA THR A 22 -0.31 0.10 13.83
C THR A 22 0.18 0.62 12.47
N MET A 23 -0.30 0.03 11.38
CA MET A 23 0.03 0.49 10.02
C MET A 23 -0.45 1.92 9.80
N LYS A 24 -1.70 2.25 10.17
CA LYS A 24 -2.25 3.60 10.01
C LYS A 24 -1.49 4.63 10.84
N GLU A 25 -1.14 4.30 12.08
CA GLU A 25 -0.37 5.18 12.96
C GLU A 25 0.97 5.56 12.34
N LYS A 26 1.62 4.63 11.63
CA LYS A 26 2.86 4.90 10.89
C LYS A 26 2.62 5.62 9.55
N ALA A 27 1.62 5.20 8.79
CA ALA A 27 1.40 5.68 7.42
C ALA A 27 0.89 7.13 7.35
N ILE A 28 0.06 7.57 8.30
CA ILE A 28 -0.48 8.94 8.33
C ILE A 28 0.61 10.01 8.42
N PRO A 29 1.53 9.99 9.41
CA PRO A 29 2.60 10.99 9.49
C PRO A 29 3.52 10.95 8.27
N LEU A 30 3.87 9.76 7.77
CA LEU A 30 4.67 9.61 6.54
C LEU A 30 3.97 10.21 5.31
N GLY A 31 2.66 10.05 5.19
CA GLY A 31 1.87 10.66 4.11
C GLY A 31 1.88 12.19 4.18
N ASN A 32 1.73 12.75 5.38
CA ASN A 32 1.81 14.20 5.58
C ASN A 32 3.22 14.73 5.26
N GLU A 33 4.26 14.01 5.68
CA GLU A 33 5.65 14.35 5.38
C GLU A 33 5.92 14.32 3.87
N LEU A 34 5.44 13.29 3.16
CA LEU A 34 5.56 13.21 1.71
C LEU A 34 4.92 14.42 1.02
N ILE A 35 3.69 14.78 1.40
CA ILE A 35 3.00 15.96 0.85
C ILE A 35 3.82 17.24 1.10
N ALA A 36 4.38 17.40 2.30
CA ALA A 36 5.20 18.56 2.65
C ALA A 36 6.50 18.62 1.82
N LEU A 37 7.18 17.48 1.63
CA LEU A 37 8.41 17.40 0.83
C LEU A 37 8.14 17.68 -0.65
N GLU A 38 7.06 17.12 -1.22
CA GLU A 38 6.65 17.39 -2.60
C GLU A 38 6.28 18.87 -2.80
N LYS A 39 5.58 19.46 -1.82
CA LYS A 39 5.28 20.90 -1.84
C LYS A 39 6.57 21.73 -1.82
N ASN A 40 7.52 21.40 -0.95
CA ASN A 40 8.80 22.10 -0.85
C ASN A 40 9.59 22.01 -2.16
N LEU A 41 9.66 20.82 -2.77
CA LEU A 41 10.27 20.66 -4.10
C LEU A 41 9.62 21.59 -5.13
N ASN A 42 8.29 21.65 -5.17
CA ASN A 42 7.56 22.54 -6.07
C ASN A 42 7.85 24.02 -5.79
N ASP A 43 7.86 24.43 -4.51
CA ASP A 43 8.15 25.81 -4.09
C ASP A 43 9.60 26.21 -4.47
N SER A 44 10.59 25.34 -4.28
CA SER A 44 11.99 25.62 -4.66
C SER A 44 12.17 25.90 -6.15
N PHE A 45 11.41 25.21 -7.01
CA PHE A 45 11.38 25.51 -8.44
C PHE A 45 10.65 26.82 -8.74
N ALA A 46 9.49 27.05 -8.13
CA ALA A 46 8.70 28.26 -8.34
C ALA A 46 9.46 29.54 -7.94
N ASP A 47 10.16 29.50 -6.82
CA ASP A 47 10.94 30.60 -6.26
C ASP A 47 12.33 30.74 -6.91
N ARG A 48 12.70 29.81 -7.81
CA ARG A 48 14.00 29.75 -8.49
C ARG A 48 15.19 29.65 -7.51
N THR A 49 14.98 29.03 -6.35
CA THR A 49 16.01 28.78 -5.35
C THR A 49 16.67 27.42 -5.52
N ILE A 50 16.08 26.55 -6.36
CA ILE A 50 16.59 25.21 -6.62
C ILE A 50 18.02 25.24 -7.20
N THR A 51 18.88 24.39 -6.66
CA THR A 51 20.23 24.08 -7.17
C THR A 51 20.33 22.58 -7.44
N ASP A 52 21.37 22.14 -8.16
CA ASP A 52 21.62 20.70 -8.40
C ASP A 52 21.76 19.92 -7.08
N GLU A 53 22.52 20.46 -6.13
CA GLU A 53 22.69 19.88 -4.79
C GLU A 53 21.36 19.81 -4.03
N LEU A 54 20.58 20.91 -4.01
CA LEU A 54 19.30 20.95 -3.30
C LEU A 54 18.27 20.00 -3.93
N LEU A 55 18.25 19.91 -5.26
CA LEU A 55 17.39 18.97 -5.98
C LEU A 55 17.69 17.53 -5.57
N TYR A 56 18.96 17.15 -5.55
CA TYR A 56 19.36 15.80 -5.12
C TYR A 56 18.90 15.50 -3.69
N GLN A 57 19.11 16.43 -2.76
CA GLN A 57 18.71 16.28 -1.36
C GLN A 57 17.19 16.15 -1.19
N GLN A 58 16.40 16.98 -1.89
CA GLN A 58 14.94 16.92 -1.82
C GLN A 58 14.39 15.62 -2.43
N LEU A 59 14.95 15.17 -3.56
CA LEU A 59 14.57 13.90 -4.18
C LEU A 59 14.92 12.71 -3.31
N ASP A 60 16.07 12.70 -2.64
CA ASP A 60 16.46 11.63 -1.72
C ASP A 60 15.51 11.56 -0.51
N ALA A 61 15.16 12.71 0.07
CA ALA A 61 14.17 12.78 1.15
C ALA A 61 12.79 12.23 0.72
N ILE A 62 12.31 12.65 -0.46
CA ILE A 62 11.04 12.15 -1.04
C ILE A 62 11.11 10.64 -1.27
N ALA A 63 12.20 10.14 -1.85
CA ALA A 63 12.39 8.72 -2.10
C ALA A 63 12.38 7.90 -0.81
N ASN A 64 13.04 8.41 0.23
CA ASN A 64 13.07 7.79 1.55
C ASN A 64 11.67 7.71 2.17
N VAL A 65 10.90 8.79 2.21
CA VAL A 65 9.54 8.77 2.77
C VAL A 65 8.60 7.88 1.96
N ARG A 66 8.70 7.91 0.62
CA ARG A 66 7.93 6.99 -0.24
C ARG A 66 8.26 5.53 0.06
N LYS A 67 9.54 5.20 0.27
CA LYS A 67 9.99 3.86 0.66
C LYS A 67 9.42 3.45 2.01
N GLU A 68 9.47 4.32 3.02
CA GLU A 68 8.91 4.04 4.36
C GLU A 68 7.39 3.85 4.31
N LEU A 69 6.66 4.66 3.54
CA LEU A 69 5.22 4.52 3.37
C LEU A 69 4.87 3.16 2.73
N ARG A 70 5.60 2.76 1.68
CA ARG A 70 5.45 1.44 1.05
C ARG A 70 5.81 0.32 2.02
N TYR A 71 6.86 0.48 2.82
CA TYR A 71 7.25 -0.50 3.82
C TYR A 71 6.15 -0.72 4.87
N ALA A 72 5.58 0.36 5.44
CA ALA A 72 4.50 0.26 6.42
C ALA A 72 3.29 -0.52 5.89
N HIS A 73 2.94 -0.31 4.62
CA HIS A 73 1.90 -1.07 3.93
C HIS A 73 2.30 -2.54 3.70
N LEU A 74 3.46 -2.78 3.08
CA LEU A 74 3.87 -4.11 2.64
C LEU A 74 4.23 -5.03 3.80
N VAL A 75 4.82 -4.51 4.88
CA VAL A 75 5.10 -5.30 6.09
C VAL A 75 3.80 -5.76 6.75
N THR A 76 2.76 -4.93 6.73
CA THR A 76 1.42 -5.31 7.21
C THR A 76 0.86 -6.45 6.36
N HIS A 77 0.95 -6.36 5.04
CA HIS A 77 0.55 -7.45 4.16
C HIS A 77 1.37 -8.73 4.34
N LEU A 78 2.66 -8.61 4.65
CA LEU A 78 3.56 -9.73 4.93
C LEU A 78 3.16 -10.46 6.23
N MET A 79 2.71 -9.71 7.24
CA MET A 79 2.32 -10.28 8.53
C MET A 79 0.90 -10.88 8.52
N THR A 80 -0.03 -10.35 7.72
CA THR A 80 -1.43 -10.82 7.70
C THR A 80 -1.59 -12.35 7.54
N PRO A 81 -0.91 -13.03 6.59
CA PRO A 81 -1.01 -14.49 6.45
C PRO A 81 -0.62 -15.28 7.70
N THR A 82 0.26 -14.76 8.56
CA THR A 82 0.69 -15.44 9.79
C THR A 82 -0.43 -15.58 10.83
N ILE A 83 -1.51 -14.82 10.67
CA ILE A 83 -2.70 -14.83 11.54
C ILE A 83 -3.77 -15.79 10.99
N LEU A 84 -3.70 -16.14 9.72
CA LEU A 84 -4.71 -16.90 8.99
C LEU A 84 -4.42 -18.40 8.98
N SER A 85 -5.46 -19.22 8.91
CA SER A 85 -5.32 -20.65 8.60
C SER A 85 -4.99 -20.87 7.11
N PRO A 86 -4.49 -22.05 6.71
CA PRO A 86 -4.22 -22.35 5.30
C PRO A 86 -5.41 -22.10 4.37
N GLN A 87 -6.62 -22.49 4.79
CA GLN A 87 -7.85 -22.27 4.00
C GLN A 87 -8.19 -20.78 3.88
N GLN A 88 -7.97 -20.00 4.94
CA GLN A 88 -8.17 -18.55 4.92
C GLN A 88 -7.12 -17.83 4.08
N ILE A 89 -5.87 -18.34 4.03
CA ILE A 89 -4.80 -17.83 3.16
C ILE A 89 -5.18 -18.02 1.69
N GLU A 90 -5.70 -19.18 1.31
CA GLU A 90 -6.17 -19.43 -0.06
C GLU A 90 -7.25 -18.42 -0.45
N LYS A 91 -8.25 -18.22 0.42
CA LYS A 91 -9.31 -17.25 0.17
C LYS A 91 -8.79 -15.81 0.11
N TYR A 92 -7.87 -15.45 1.00
CA TYR A 92 -7.20 -14.16 1.01
C TYR A 92 -6.43 -13.91 -0.30
N ASN A 93 -5.68 -14.90 -0.80
CA ASN A 93 -4.94 -14.80 -2.05
C ASN A 93 -5.88 -14.65 -3.25
N GLN A 94 -7.00 -15.38 -3.30
CA GLN A 94 -8.04 -15.20 -4.33
C GLN A 94 -8.62 -13.78 -4.30
N LEU A 95 -8.96 -13.26 -3.12
CA LEU A 95 -9.50 -11.90 -2.97
C LEU A 95 -8.49 -10.83 -3.36
N ARG A 96 -7.19 -11.11 -3.22
CA ARG A 96 -6.10 -10.26 -3.72
C ARG A 96 -5.78 -10.45 -5.20
N GLY A 97 -6.51 -11.34 -5.89
CA GLY A 97 -6.32 -11.66 -7.31
C GLY A 97 -5.09 -12.51 -7.64
N TYR A 98 -4.52 -13.19 -6.66
CA TYR A 98 -3.48 -14.22 -6.88
C TYR A 98 -4.05 -15.61 -7.15
N GLY A 99 -5.37 -15.72 -7.38
CA GLY A 99 -6.04 -16.98 -7.64
C GLY A 99 -6.51 -17.17 -9.08
N SER A 100 -6.13 -16.28 -10.00
CA SER A 100 -6.53 -16.37 -11.40
C SER A 100 -5.35 -16.71 -12.30
N ASP A 101 -5.62 -17.58 -13.28
CA ASP A 101 -4.70 -17.92 -14.37
C ASP A 101 -4.53 -16.74 -15.38
N ASP A 102 -5.50 -15.83 -15.46
CA ASP A 102 -5.44 -14.61 -16.30
C ASP A 102 -6.04 -13.39 -15.56
N PRO A 103 -5.19 -12.50 -15.02
CA PRO A 103 -5.64 -11.31 -14.28
C PRO A 103 -6.33 -10.25 -15.14
N CYS A 104 -6.24 -10.34 -16.48
CA CYS A 104 -6.88 -9.43 -17.40
C CYS A 104 -8.35 -9.78 -17.65
N GLU A 105 -8.68 -11.06 -17.59
CA GLU A 105 -10.05 -11.57 -17.74
C GLU A 105 -10.77 -11.72 -16.38
N ASN A 106 -10.03 -11.97 -15.30
CA ASN A 106 -10.61 -12.32 -14.01
C ASN A 106 -10.35 -11.26 -12.93
N ILE A 107 -11.03 -10.13 -13.03
CA ILE A 107 -10.96 -9.05 -12.05
C ILE A 107 -11.63 -9.49 -10.74
N PRO A 108 -10.92 -9.51 -9.60
CA PRO A 108 -11.52 -9.92 -8.33
C PRO A 108 -12.63 -8.97 -7.88
N ALA A 109 -13.70 -9.52 -7.31
CA ALA A 109 -14.82 -8.73 -6.79
C ALA A 109 -14.33 -7.63 -5.81
N GLY A 110 -14.87 -6.42 -5.96
CA GLY A 110 -14.50 -5.25 -5.15
C GLY A 110 -13.29 -4.45 -5.68
N HIS A 111 -12.65 -4.88 -6.78
CA HIS A 111 -11.61 -4.11 -7.44
C HIS A 111 -12.20 -3.24 -8.57
N ASN A 112 -11.66 -2.04 -8.74
CA ASN A 112 -11.94 -1.23 -9.91
C ASN A 112 -11.28 -1.88 -11.14
N ALA A 113 -12.10 -2.22 -12.14
CA ALA A 113 -11.68 -2.95 -13.33
C ALA A 113 -10.55 -2.27 -14.10
N GLU A 114 -10.64 -0.95 -14.30
CA GLU A 114 -9.67 -0.17 -15.07
C GLU A 114 -8.32 -0.10 -14.35
N MET A 115 -8.34 0.23 -13.06
CA MET A 115 -7.14 0.27 -12.21
C MET A 115 -6.49 -1.11 -12.05
N TRP A 116 -7.31 -2.18 -12.00
CA TRP A 116 -6.84 -3.55 -11.92
C TRP A 116 -6.11 -3.95 -13.20
N LYS A 117 -6.74 -3.75 -14.36
CA LYS A 117 -6.14 -4.04 -15.67
C LYS A 117 -4.84 -3.27 -15.88
N LYS A 118 -4.81 -1.98 -15.55
CA LYS A 118 -3.61 -1.15 -15.62
C LYS A 118 -2.47 -1.66 -14.72
N HIS A 119 -2.78 -2.10 -13.50
CA HIS A 119 -1.77 -2.66 -12.60
C HIS A 119 -1.20 -4.00 -13.09
N ASN A 120 -1.99 -4.79 -13.80
CA ASN A 120 -1.60 -6.11 -14.29
C ASN A 120 -1.08 -6.08 -15.75
N GLY A 121 -0.87 -4.90 -16.33
CA GLY A 121 -0.30 -4.75 -17.67
C GLY A 121 -1.20 -5.26 -18.79
N CYS A 122 -2.51 -5.25 -18.57
CA CYS A 122 -3.50 -5.66 -19.56
C CYS A 122 -3.67 -4.58 -20.62
N GLU A 123 -3.74 -4.98 -21.89
CA GLU A 123 -4.02 -4.09 -23.04
C GLU A 123 -5.45 -3.54 -23.05
#